data_AF-A0A1I4SG36-F1
#
_entry.id   AF-A0A1I4SG36-F1
#
_cell.length_a   1.000
_cell.length_b   1.000
_cell.length_c   1.000
_cell.angle_alpha   90.00
_cell.angle_beta   90.00
_cell.angle_gamma   90.00
#
_symmetry.space_group_name_H-M   'P 1'
#
loop_
_entity.id
_entity.type
_entity.pdbx_description
1 polymer ?
#
loop_
_entity_poly.entity_id
_entity_poly.type
_entity_poly.pdbx_seq_one_letter_code
_entity_poly.pdbx_strand_id
1 'polypeptide(L)'
;MPLYKVWYKNVDEPLQFSSIGRCSEEEIVLMVLQHEGTAEQLVADRARGDQADRQRPSLAELIKNGGLGSVRYTEDESEMNAIS
;
A
#
# COMPACT_ATOMS: atom_id res chain seq x y z
N MET A 1 12.21 12.35 8.63
CA MET A 1 10.92 11.73 8.28
C MET A 1 11.06 11.33 6.83
N PRO A 2 11.13 10.02 6.53
CA PRO A 2 11.29 9.58 5.15
C PRO A 2 10.11 10.01 4.28
N LEU A 3 10.43 10.48 3.08
CA LEU A 3 9.46 10.82 2.06
C LEU A 3 9.27 9.65 1.10
N TYR A 4 8.03 9.17 0.98
CA TYR A 4 7.65 8.15 0.02
C TYR A 4 6.93 8.77 -1.16
N LYS A 5 7.33 8.37 -2.37
CA LYS A 5 6.57 8.60 -3.61
C LYS A 5 6.18 7.24 -4.15
N VAL A 6 4.89 7.04 -4.43
CA VAL A 6 4.33 5.74 -4.82
C VAL A 6 3.55 5.87 -6.11
N TRP A 7 3.97 5.14 -7.13
CA TRP A 7 3.28 5.01 -8.42
C TRP A 7 2.50 3.70 -8.43
N TYR A 8 1.21 3.77 -8.73
CA TYR A 8 0.31 2.64 -8.85
C TYR A 8 -0.64 2.86 -10.04
N LYS A 9 -1.33 1.83 -10.55
CA LYS A 9 -2.24 1.92 -11.70
C LYS A 9 -1.64 2.58 -12.96
N ASN A 10 -0.31 2.59 -13.08
CA ASN A 10 0.43 3.31 -14.14
C ASN A 10 0.08 4.81 -14.22
N VAL A 11 -0.22 5.45 -13.08
CA VAL A 11 -0.36 6.91 -13.02
C VAL A 11 0.98 7.61 -13.24
N ASP A 12 0.96 8.80 -13.85
CA ASP A 12 2.13 9.68 -13.99
C ASP A 12 2.52 10.35 -12.66
N GLU A 13 1.52 10.80 -11.89
CA GLU A 13 1.74 11.50 -10.62
C GLU A 13 1.75 10.53 -9.43
N PRO A 14 2.84 10.45 -8.64
CA PRO A 14 2.89 9.56 -7.49
C PRO A 14 2.02 10.07 -6.35
N LEU A 15 1.49 9.13 -5.56
CA LEU A 15 1.04 9.44 -4.21
C LEU A 15 2.27 9.73 -3.34
N GLN A 16 2.30 10.94 -2.77
CA GLN A 16 3.39 11.38 -1.91
C GLN A 16 2.92 11.43 -0.45
N PHE A 17 3.66 10.76 0.45
CA PHE A 17 3.42 10.85 1.88
C PHE A 17 4.73 10.76 2.68
N SER A 18 4.74 11.37 3.86
CA SER A 18 5.84 11.25 4.82
C SER A 18 5.46 10.32 5.97
N SER A 19 6.40 9.52 6.45
CA SER A 19 6.22 8.70 7.65
C SER A 19 7.19 9.09 8.77
N ILE A 20 6.84 8.77 10.01
CA ILE A 20 7.68 9.04 11.19
C ILE A 20 8.92 8.12 11.17
N GLY A 21 8.82 6.94 10.54
CA GLY A 21 9.91 5.98 10.36
C GLY A 21 9.83 5.27 9.02
N ARG A 22 10.68 4.25 8.82
CA ARG A 22 10.63 3.45 7.59
C ARG A 22 9.33 2.67 7.51
N CYS A 23 8.68 2.72 6.36
CA CYS A 23 7.49 1.94 6.06
C CYS A 23 7.88 0.62 5.38
N SER A 24 7.22 -0.45 5.80
CA SER A 24 7.22 -1.73 5.11
C SER A 24 6.42 -1.64 3.81
N GLU A 25 6.67 -2.52 2.84
CA GLU A 25 5.89 -2.60 1.60
C GLU A 25 4.39 -2.76 1.87
N GLU A 26 4.04 -3.53 2.90
CA GLU A 26 2.65 -3.67 3.35
C GLU A 26 2.03 -2.33 3.76
N GLU A 27 2.75 -1.54 4.57
CA GLU A 27 2.28 -0.23 5.03
C GLU A 27 2.13 0.74 3.86
N ILE A 28 3.05 0.70 2.90
CA ILE A 28 2.98 1.50 1.67
C ILE A 28 1.71 1.16 0.87
N VAL A 29 1.41 -0.13 0.65
CA VAL A 29 0.20 -0.55 -0.06
C VAL A 29 -1.06 -0.16 0.70
N LEU A 30 -1.09 -0.30 2.03
CA LEU A 30 -2.23 0.14 2.84
C LEU A 30 -2.46 1.65 2.75
N MET A 31 -1.41 2.47 2.69
CA MET A 31 -1.53 3.91 2.49
C MET A 31 -2.15 4.25 1.13
N VAL A 32 -1.76 3.53 0.07
CA VAL A 32 -2.37 3.68 -1.26
C VAL A 32 -3.84 3.28 -1.25
N LEU A 33 -4.18 2.14 -0.65
CA LEU A 33 -5.58 1.68 -0.54
C LEU A 33 -6.44 2.68 0.23
N GLN A 34 -5.89 3.28 1.29
CA GLN A 34 -6.54 4.33 2.08
C GLN A 34 -6.78 5.59 1.26
N HIS A 35 -5.77 6.02 0.49
CA HIS A 35 -5.89 7.17 -0.40
C HIS A 35 -6.96 6.95 -1.49
N GLU A 36 -7.04 5.76 -2.08
CA GLU A 36 -8.02 5.43 -3.12
C GLU A 36 -9.46 5.26 -2.59
N GLY A 37 -9.69 5.37 -1.27
CA GLY A 37 -10.99 5.11 -0.66
C GLY A 37 -11.44 3.64 -0.78
N THR A 38 -10.59 2.75 -1.30
CA THR A 38 -10.86 1.30 -1.42
C THR A 38 -10.59 0.57 -0.10
N ALA A 39 -9.89 1.22 0.82
CA ALA A 39 -9.55 0.71 2.13
C ALA A 39 -10.74 0.53 3.09
N GLU A 40 -11.86 1.23 2.94
CA GLU A 40 -12.87 1.22 4.00
C GLU A 40 -13.44 -0.18 4.26
N GLN A 41 -13.57 -1.04 3.23
CA GLN A 41 -13.95 -2.44 3.43
C GLN A 41 -12.75 -3.34 3.75
N LEU A 42 -11.67 -3.27 2.96
CA LEU A 42 -10.50 -4.15 3.14
C LEU A 42 -9.74 -3.92 4.45
N VAL A 43 -9.65 -2.68 4.91
CA VAL A 43 -9.03 -2.30 6.19
C VAL A 43 -10.00 -2.52 7.35
N ALA A 44 -11.32 -2.36 7.17
CA ALA A 44 -12.29 -2.72 8.21
C ALA A 44 -12.35 -4.23 8.46
N ASP A 45 -12.28 -5.06 7.42
CA ASP A 45 -12.16 -6.52 7.54
C ASP A 45 -10.86 -6.91 8.26
N ARG A 46 -9.75 -6.16 8.06
CA ARG A 46 -8.47 -6.36 8.76
C ARG A 46 -8.51 -5.89 10.21
N ALA A 47 -9.11 -4.73 10.50
CA ALA A 47 -9.18 -4.13 11.83
C ALA A 47 -10.18 -4.85 12.75
N ARG A 48 -11.16 -5.57 12.18
CA ARG A 48 -12.16 -6.30 12.96
C ARG A 48 -11.65 -7.53 13.70
N GLY A 49 -10.44 -8.03 13.45
CA GLY A 49 -9.71 -8.92 14.36
C GLY A 49 -10.39 -10.21 14.85
N ASP A 50 -11.59 -10.56 14.35
CA ASP A 50 -12.46 -11.57 14.98
C ASP A 50 -12.65 -12.85 14.15
N GLN A 51 -11.80 -13.12 13.15
CA GLN A 51 -11.76 -14.43 12.51
C GLN A 51 -10.33 -14.96 12.43
N ALA A 52 -9.96 -15.71 13.45
CA ALA A 52 -8.69 -16.42 13.64
C ALA A 52 -8.41 -17.53 12.59
N ASP A 53 -9.05 -17.51 11.42
CA ASP A 53 -8.94 -18.59 10.42
C ASP A 53 -8.99 -18.10 8.95
N ARG A 54 -9.18 -16.80 8.69
CA ARG A 54 -9.04 -16.25 7.33
C ARG A 54 -7.62 -15.73 7.16
N GLN A 55 -6.85 -16.40 6.30
CA GLN A 55 -5.52 -15.95 5.89
C GLN A 55 -5.54 -14.45 5.64
N ARG A 56 -4.68 -13.70 6.34
CA ARG A 56 -4.44 -12.29 6.02
C ARG A 56 -4.10 -12.23 4.53
N PRO A 57 -4.78 -11.39 3.73
CA PRO A 57 -4.48 -11.30 2.32
C PRO A 57 -3.01 -10.92 2.16
N SER A 58 -2.31 -11.68 1.32
CA SER A 58 -0.94 -11.38 0.94
C SER A 58 -0.84 -10.00 0.27
N LEU A 59 0.37 -9.43 0.20
CA LEU A 59 0.64 -8.18 -0.51
C LEU A 59 0.10 -8.21 -1.95
N ALA A 60 0.35 -9.31 -2.66
CA ALA A 60 -0.17 -9.54 -4.00
C ALA A 60 -1.71 -9.55 -4.06
N GLU A 61 -2.38 -10.13 -3.07
CA GLU A 61 -3.84 -10.11 -2.98
C GLU A 61 -4.38 -8.71 -2.67
N LEU A 62 -3.72 -7.93 -1.81
CA LEU A 62 -4.09 -6.55 -1.53
C LEU A 62 -3.99 -5.68 -2.79
N ILE A 63 -2.89 -5.81 -3.52
CA ILE A 63 -2.65 -5.12 -4.79
C ILE A 63 -3.71 -5.51 -5.82
N LYS A 64 -4.00 -6.81 -5.94
CA LYS A 64 -4.99 -7.34 -6.88
C LYS A 64 -6.42 -6.92 -6.53
N ASN A 65 -6.83 -7.09 -5.27
CA ASN A 65 -8.19 -6.79 -4.81
C ASN A 65 -8.45 -5.27 -4.77
N GLY A 66 -7.43 -4.47 -4.46
CA GLY A 66 -7.49 -3.01 -4.55
C GLY A 66 -7.37 -2.47 -5.98
N GLY A 67 -7.15 -3.36 -6.97
CA GLY A 67 -6.99 -2.96 -8.37
C GLY A 67 -5.80 -2.02 -8.59
N LEU A 68 -4.75 -2.12 -7.78
CA LEU A 68 -3.61 -1.19 -7.80
C LEU A 68 -2.65 -1.47 -8.97
N GLY A 69 -2.70 -2.65 -9.58
CA GLY A 69 -1.79 -3.03 -10.67
C GLY A 69 -0.34 -3.08 -10.20
N SER A 70 0.61 -2.58 -11.00
CA SER A 70 2.02 -2.52 -10.58
C SER A 70 2.25 -1.36 -9.60
N VAL A 71 2.68 -1.68 -8.39
CA VAL A 71 3.01 -0.68 -7.36
C VAL A 71 4.53 -0.51 -7.32
N ARG A 72 4.99 0.74 -7.43
CA ARG A 72 6.41 1.12 -7.38
C ARG A 72 6.59 2.28 -6.41
N TYR A 73 7.70 2.33 -5.69
CA TYR A 73 7.95 3.41 -4.74
C TYR A 73 9.41 3.82 -4.65
N THR A 74 9.65 5.04 -4.20
CA THR A 74 10.98 5.56 -3.80
C THR A 74 10.92 6.08 -2.37
N GLU A 75 11.97 5.82 -1.58
CA GLU A 75 12.18 6.37 -0.22
C GLU A 75 13.26 7.47 -0.29
N ASP A 76 12.96 8.71 0.11
CA ASP A 76 13.93 9.82 0.19
C ASP A 76 14.81 9.99 -1.08
N GLU A 77 14.19 9.91 -2.26
CA GLU A 77 14.87 9.99 -3.57
C GLU A 77 15.86 8.83 -3.87
N SER A 78 15.73 7.72 -3.13
CA SER A 78 16.45 6.47 -3.41
C SER A 78 15.96 5.80 -4.69
N GLU A 79 16.61 4.68 -5.06
CA GLU A 79 16.23 3.84 -6.17
C GLU A 79 14.75 3.43 -6.14
N MET A 80 14.16 3.24 -7.32
CA MET A 80 12.78 2.82 -7.44
C MET A 80 12.65 1.33 -7.15
N ASN A 81 11.85 1.00 -6.14
CA ASN A 81 11.50 -0.35 -5.73
C ASN A 81 10.13 -0.73 -6.31
N ALA A 82 9.92 -2.01 -6.62
CA ALA A 82 8.65 -2.53 -7.12
C ALA A 82 8.09 -3.57 -6.13
N ILE A 83 6.82 -3.41 -5.77
CA ILE A 83 6.10 -4.34 -4.90
C ILE A 83 5.35 -5.32 -5.80
N SER A 84 5.61 -6.63 -5.63
CA SER A 84 5.06 -7.72 -6.44
C SER A 84 4.24 -8.70 -5.62
#